data_AF-A0A9E0ELW7-F1
#
_entry.id   AF-A0A9E0ELW7-F1
#
_cell.length_a   1.000
_cell.length_b   1.000
_cell.length_c   1.000
_cell.angle_alpha   90.00
_cell.angle_beta   90.00
_cell.angle_gamma   90.00
#
_symmetry.space_group_name_H-M   'P 1'
#
loop_
_entity.id
_entity.type
_entity.pdbx_description
1 polymer ?
#
loop_
_entity_poly.entity_id
_entity_poly.type
_entity_poly.pdbx_seq_one_letter_code
_entity_poly.pdbx_strand_id
1 'polypeptide(L)'
;NCHLTQRSGDIALGIPFNLACYSLLTMMIAKECGYEPGEFAHTIIDAHIYENHIDGLKEQLKREPFKLSKIIIADKPFEDLTFDDIKLEDYESHPVIKFEVAV
;
A
#
# COMPACT_ATOMS: atom_id res chain seq x y z
N ASN A 1 -2.69 -15.32 3.55
CA ASN A 1 -3.01 -14.80 2.20
C ASN A 1 -4.21 -13.87 2.28
N CYS A 2 -4.23 -12.80 1.50
CA CYS A 2 -5.35 -11.87 1.36
C CYS A 2 -5.64 -11.65 -0.12
N HIS A 3 -6.91 -11.71 -0.51
CA HIS A 3 -7.35 -11.45 -1.87
C HIS A 3 -8.32 -10.26 -1.83
N LEU A 4 -7.93 -9.15 -2.45
CA LEU A 4 -8.76 -7.97 -2.58
C LEU A 4 -9.31 -7.89 -4.00
N THR A 5 -10.63 -7.77 -4.13
CA THR A 5 -11.27 -7.41 -5.40
C THR A 5 -11.78 -5.99 -5.31
N GLN A 6 -11.19 -5.08 -6.08
CA GLN A 6 -11.53 -3.67 -6.13
C GLN A 6 -12.29 -3.35 -7.41
N ARG A 7 -13.52 -2.83 -7.27
CA ARG A 7 -14.39 -2.51 -8.41
C ARG A 7 -13.80 -1.44 -9.34
N SER A 8 -13.00 -0.51 -8.82
CA SER A 8 -12.48 0.65 -9.53
C SER A 8 -11.25 1.17 -8.78
N GLY A 9 -10.13 1.30 -9.48
CA GLY A 9 -8.83 1.61 -8.91
C GLY A 9 -8.05 2.64 -9.72
N ASP A 10 -7.88 3.82 -9.14
CA ASP A 10 -6.97 4.84 -9.63
C ASP A 10 -5.52 4.37 -9.42
N ILE A 11 -4.81 4.14 -10.52
CA ILE A 11 -3.43 3.64 -10.51
C ILE A 11 -2.46 4.60 -9.81
N ALA A 12 -2.65 5.92 -9.90
CA ALA A 12 -1.68 6.90 -9.41
C ALA A 12 -1.80 7.16 -7.90
N LEU A 13 -3.02 7.31 -7.40
CA LEU A 13 -3.28 7.61 -6.00
C LEU A 13 -3.87 6.41 -5.27
N GLY A 14 -5.04 5.93 -5.68
CA GLY A 14 -5.80 4.93 -4.94
C GLY A 14 -5.06 3.61 -4.70
N ILE A 15 -4.54 3.01 -5.78
CA ILE A 15 -3.94 1.67 -5.73
C ILE A 15 -2.71 1.59 -4.81
N PRO A 16 -1.73 2.53 -4.84
CA PRO A 16 -0.63 2.55 -3.89
C PRO A 16 -1.09 2.57 -2.42
N PHE A 17 -2.09 3.39 -2.09
CA PHE A 17 -2.66 3.42 -0.74
C PHE A 17 -3.38 2.11 -0.39
N ASN A 18 -4.20 1.58 -1.29
CA ASN A 18 -4.93 0.33 -1.06
C ASN A 18 -3.98 -0.85 -0.84
N LEU A 19 -2.90 -0.95 -1.62
CA LEU A 19 -1.85 -1.96 -1.43
C LEU A 19 -1.28 -1.89 0.00
N ALA A 20 -0.82 -0.72 0.43
CA ALA A 20 -0.24 -0.54 1.76
C ALA A 20 -1.24 -0.83 2.89
N CYS A 21 -2.46 -0.29 2.81
CA CYS A 21 -3.49 -0.45 3.83
C CYS A 21 -3.92 -1.91 4.02
N TYR A 22 -4.22 -2.62 2.93
CA TYR A 22 -4.68 -4.01 3.04
C TYR A 22 -3.54 -4.97 3.39
N SER A 23 -2.30 -4.66 2.99
CA SER A 23 -1.12 -5.41 3.43
C SER A 23 -0.93 -5.27 4.94
N LEU A 24 -0.95 -4.04 5.47
CA LEU A 24 -0.84 -3.78 6.90
C LEU A 24 -1.99 -4.43 7.69
N LEU A 25 -3.23 -4.27 7.24
CA LEU A 25 -4.38 -4.91 7.88
C LEU A 25 -4.24 -6.45 7.91
N THR A 26 -3.77 -7.05 6.82
CA THR A 26 -3.50 -8.49 6.76
C THR A 26 -2.43 -8.90 7.76
N MET A 27 -1.37 -8.12 7.90
CA MET A 27 -0.32 -8.38 8.89
C MET A 27 -0.85 -8.27 10.34
N MET A 28 -1.67 -7.27 10.63
CA MET A 28 -2.30 -7.09 11.95
C MET A 28 -3.25 -8.24 12.30
N ILE A 29 -4.12 -8.65 11.36
CA ILE A 29 -5.04 -9.77 11.54
C ILE A 29 -4.28 -11.09 11.70
N ALA A 30 -3.26 -11.32 10.87
CA ALA A 30 -2.44 -12.53 10.97
C ALA A 30 -1.80 -12.63 12.36
N LYS A 31 -1.21 -11.53 12.85
CA LYS A 31 -0.62 -11.48 14.19
C LYS A 31 -1.63 -11.79 15.30
N GLU A 32 -2.80 -11.14 15.29
CA GLU A 32 -3.85 -11.35 16.30
C GLU A 32 -4.32 -12.81 16.34
N CYS A 33 -4.39 -13.46 15.18
CA CYS A 33 -4.79 -14.86 15.08
C CYS A 33 -3.64 -15.86 15.27
N GLY A 34 -2.41 -15.42 15.53
CA GLY A 34 -1.24 -16.30 15.68
C GLY A 34 -0.75 -16.94 14.38
N TYR A 35 -0.94 -16.25 13.24
CA TYR A 35 -0.50 -16.66 11.91
C TYR A 35 0.59 -15.74 11.35
N GLU A 36 1.31 -16.25 10.36
CA GLU A 36 2.22 -15.45 9.55
C GLU A 36 1.49 -14.86 8.34
N PRO A 37 1.81 -13.62 7.91
CA PRO A 37 1.26 -13.06 6.69
C PRO A 37 1.73 -13.86 5.47
N GLY A 38 0.80 -14.12 4.55
CA GLY A 38 1.08 -14.76 3.26
C GLY A 38 1.11 -13.76 2.11
N GLU A 39 0.65 -14.18 0.95
CA GLU A 39 0.59 -13.33 -0.25
C GLU A 39 -0.62 -12.38 -0.22
N PHE A 40 -0.43 -11.17 -0.74
CA PHE A 40 -1.49 -10.23 -1.05
C PHE A 40 -1.73 -10.21 -2.56
N ALA A 41 -2.92 -10.58 -2.98
CA ALA A 41 -3.36 -10.57 -4.38
C ALA A 41 -4.45 -9.52 -4.57
N HIS A 42 -4.26 -8.62 -5.54
CA HIS A 42 -5.18 -7.54 -5.82
C HIS A 42 -5.77 -7.66 -7.22
N THR A 43 -7.07 -7.98 -7.31
CA THR A 43 -7.84 -7.97 -8.54
C THR A 43 -8.53 -6.61 -8.70
N ILE A 44 -8.19 -5.88 -9.74
CA ILE A 44 -8.79 -4.58 -10.05
C ILE A 44 -9.68 -4.75 -11.27
N ILE A 45 -10.97 -4.46 -11.13
CA ILE A 45 -11.96 -4.63 -12.21
C ILE A 45 -11.83 -3.51 -13.24
N ASP A 46 -11.89 -2.27 -12.78
CA ASP A 46 -11.67 -1.07 -13.59
C ASP A 46 -10.39 -0.36 -13.12
N ALA A 47 -9.27 -0.70 -13.76
CA ALA A 47 -7.99 -0.04 -13.55
C ALA A 47 -7.85 1.15 -14.50
N HIS A 48 -7.73 2.35 -13.95
CA HIS A 48 -7.71 3.58 -14.74
C HIS A 48 -6.68 4.58 -14.25
N ILE A 49 -6.31 5.49 -15.16
CA ILE A 49 -5.41 6.63 -14.92
C ILE A 49 -6.18 7.89 -15.30
N TYR A 50 -6.22 8.88 -14.41
CA TYR A 50 -6.76 10.20 -14.77
C TYR A 50 -5.80 10.94 -15.71
N GLU A 51 -6.35 11.70 -16.66
CA GLU A 51 -5.55 12.37 -17.69
C GLU A 51 -4.48 13.32 -17.10
N ASN A 52 -4.83 14.04 -16.02
CA ASN A 52 -3.93 14.93 -15.30
C ASN A 52 -2.83 14.19 -14.51
N HIS A 53 -2.83 12.85 -14.46
CA HIS A 53 -1.78 12.05 -13.82
C HIS A 53 -0.78 11.46 -14.80
N ILE A 54 -1.06 11.50 -16.12
CA ILE A 54 -0.26 10.80 -17.14
C ILE A 54 1.21 11.22 -17.11
N ASP A 55 1.50 12.52 -17.06
CA ASP A 55 2.88 13.00 -17.11
C ASP A 55 3.66 12.66 -15.83
N GLY A 56 3.01 12.73 -14.67
CA GLY A 56 3.60 12.30 -13.40
C GLY A 56 3.91 10.81 -13.38
N LEU A 57 2.99 9.97 -13.89
CA LEU A 57 3.22 8.52 -13.98
C LEU A 57 4.34 8.18 -14.98
N LYS A 58 4.41 8.88 -16.13
CA LYS A 58 5.53 8.72 -17.07
C LYS A 58 6.87 9.05 -16.43
N GLU A 59 6.92 10.05 -15.56
CA GLU A 59 8.13 10.35 -14.79
C GLU A 59 8.44 9.28 -13.75
N GLN A 60 7.41 8.76 -13.06
CA GLN A 60 7.58 7.66 -12.10
C GLN A 60 8.16 6.40 -12.76
N LEU A 61 7.72 6.07 -13.98
CA LEU A 61 8.19 4.90 -14.73
C LEU A 61 9.68 4.95 -15.15
N LYS A 62 10.33 6.11 -15.06
CA LYS A 62 11.77 6.25 -15.33
C LYS A 62 12.64 5.91 -14.12
N ARG A 63 12.02 5.67 -12.95
CA ARG A 63 12.73 5.47 -11.68
C ARG A 63 12.96 3.99 -11.44
N GLU A 64 14.19 3.64 -11.12
CA GLU A 64 14.53 2.28 -10.66
C GLU A 64 13.99 2.08 -9.22
N PRO A 65 13.22 1.02 -8.93
CA PRO A 65 12.73 0.75 -7.59
C PRO A 65 13.88 0.53 -6.59
N PHE A 66 13.75 1.11 -5.40
CA PHE A 66 14.63 0.79 -4.27
C PHE A 66 14.25 -0.56 -3.64
N LYS A 67 15.07 -1.01 -2.69
CA LYS A 67 14.76 -2.18 -1.87
C LYS A 67 13.46 -1.94 -1.10
N LEU A 68 12.64 -2.98 -0.98
CA LEU A 68 11.41 -2.93 -0.19
C LEU A 68 11.71 -2.65 1.30
N SER A 69 10.90 -1.79 1.90
CA SER A 69 10.85 -1.53 3.33
C SER A 69 10.31 -2.71 4.12
N LYS A 70 10.46 -2.64 5.45
CA LYS A 70 9.89 -3.62 6.38
C LYS A 70 8.90 -2.95 7.34
N ILE A 71 7.77 -3.61 7.60
CA ILE A 71 6.81 -3.18 8.62
C ILE A 71 7.01 -4.02 9.88
N ILE A 72 7.12 -3.35 11.02
CA ILE A 72 7.15 -3.96 12.37
C ILE A 72 5.90 -3.52 13.13
N ILE A 73 5.20 -4.48 13.74
CA ILE A 73 3.99 -4.22 14.53
C ILE A 73 4.28 -4.64 15.98
N ALA A 74 4.02 -3.75 16.94
CA ALA A 74 4.22 -4.00 18.37
C ALA A 74 3.38 -5.19 18.86
N ASP A 75 3.87 -5.90 19.87
CA ASP A 75 3.19 -7.05 20.46
C ASP A 75 2.09 -6.61 21.43
N LYS A 76 0.94 -6.29 20.86
CA LYS A 76 -0.27 -5.83 21.55
C LYS A 76 -1.51 -6.44 20.88
N PRO A 77 -2.63 -6.58 21.61
CA PRO A 77 -3.92 -6.92 21.02
C PRO A 77 -4.29 -5.94 19.91
N PHE A 78 -4.94 -6.45 18.85
CA PHE A 78 -5.33 -5.68 17.67
C PHE A 78 -6.08 -4.38 18.01
N GLU A 79 -6.99 -4.46 18.99
CA GLU A 79 -7.83 -3.35 19.44
C GLU A 79 -7.09 -2.27 20.24
N ASP A 80 -5.92 -2.61 20.79
CA ASP A 80 -5.06 -1.70 21.54
C ASP A 80 -3.96 -1.07 20.66
N LEU A 81 -3.83 -1.49 19.39
CA LEU A 81 -2.82 -0.97 18.49
C LEU A 81 -3.08 0.50 18.15
N THR A 82 -2.02 1.30 18.27
CA THR A 82 -2.01 2.72 17.89
C THR A 82 -1.06 2.97 16.73
N PHE A 83 -1.07 4.19 16.19
CA PHE A 83 -0.14 4.56 15.11
C PHE A 83 1.34 4.34 15.50
N ASP A 84 1.70 4.66 16.75
CA ASP A 84 3.08 4.54 17.23
C ASP A 84 3.57 3.09 17.38
N ASP A 85 2.64 2.13 17.33
CA ASP A 85 2.93 0.69 17.39
C ASP A 85 3.32 0.10 16.03
N ILE A 86 3.24 0.89 14.96
CA ILE A 86 3.58 0.48 13.60
C ILE A 86 4.83 1.24 13.18
N LYS A 87 5.90 0.50 12.91
CA LYS A 87 7.16 1.08 12.42
C LYS A 87 7.43 0.65 10.99
N LEU A 88 7.83 1.61 10.18
CA LEU A 88 8.31 1.39 8.83
C LEU A 88 9.84 1.54 8.83
N GLU A 89 10.54 0.44 8.69
CA GLU A 89 11.99 0.36 8.68
C GLU A 89 12.52 0.26 7.25
N ASP A 90 13.74 0.76 7.02
CA ASP A 90 14.43 0.72 5.72
C ASP A 90 13.62 1.33 4.56
N TYR A 91 12.75 2.30 4.85
CA TYR A 91 11.98 2.98 3.82
C TYR A 91 12.81 4.02 3.09
N GLU A 92 13.17 3.67 1.86
CA GLU A 92 13.77 4.57 0.90
C GLU A 92 12.76 4.87 -0.21
N SER A 93 12.62 6.14 -0.59
CA SER A 93 11.71 6.55 -1.65
C SER A 93 12.32 7.65 -2.50
N HIS A 94 11.95 7.66 -3.78
CA HIS A 94 12.26 8.75 -4.67
C HIS A 94 11.47 10.02 -4.27
N PRO A 95 11.90 11.22 -4.70
CA PRO A 95 11.17 12.46 -4.42
C PRO A 95 9.69 12.36 -4.83
N VAL A 96 8.80 12.89 -3.97
CA VAL A 96 7.35 12.83 -4.16
C VAL A 96 6.94 13.41 -5.51
N ILE A 97 6.09 12.67 -6.24
CA ILE A 97 5.34 13.19 -7.38
C ILE A 97 3.94 13.54 -6.87
N LYS A 98 3.53 14.80 -7.00
CA LYS A 98 2.22 15.25 -6.58
C LYS A 98 1.21 15.02 -7.70
N PHE A 99 0.13 14.33 -7.39
CA PHE A 99 -1.03 14.17 -8.26
C PHE A 99 -2.21 14.93 -7.63
N GLU A 100 -2.97 15.65 -8.46
CA GLU A 100 -4.19 16.32 -8.00
C GLU A 100 -5.33 15.31 -7.93
N VAL A 101 -6.12 15.35 -6.85
CA VAL A 101 -7.30 14.48 -6.73
C VAL A 101 -8.33 14.93 -7.78
N ALA A 102 -8.80 13.99 -8.59
CA ALA A 102 -9.91 14.25 -9.50
C ALA A 102 -11.19 14.49 -8.69
N VAL A 103 -11.91 15.56 -9.00
CA VAL A 103 -13.22 15.90 -8.42
C VAL A 103 -14.33 15.26 -9.23
#